data_AF-K8FCI2-F1
#
_entry.id   AF-K8FCI2-F1
#
_cell.length_a   1.000
_cell.length_b   1.000
_cell.length_c   1.000
_cell.angle_alpha   90.00
_cell.angle_beta   90.00
_cell.angle_gamma   90.00
#
_symmetry.space_group_name_H-M   'P 1'
#
loop_
_entity.id
_entity.type
_entity.pdbx_description
1 polymer ?
#
loop_
_entity_poly.entity_id
_entity_poly.type
_entity_poly.pdbx_seq_one_letter_code
_entity_poly.pdbx_strand_id
1 'polypeptide(L)'
;MFIALHIFSSKNSWSSPLGGLYFSFNCTCREAKNLPFIQYVICLAVIEAISREASSVLLENGITSGFIENLKIKWPNDIYYKNIKIGGILCHSSYSDGVYHVTNGIGLNLNNMIGKEKLLAKILEYFEDYYEIFDTKGFKALEPLYLSHWLHSRQKVNFREFDSQKSIALQIQGLSSTGCLLAGRKQR
;
A
#
# COMPACT_ATOMS: atom_id res chain seq x y z
N MET A 1 2.64 27.39 -7.96
CA MET A 1 1.52 26.46 -8.21
C MET A 1 2.10 25.18 -8.76
N PHE A 2 2.31 24.18 -7.90
CA PHE A 2 2.75 22.84 -8.30
C PHE A 2 1.77 21.86 -7.67
N ILE A 3 0.91 21.28 -8.50
CA ILE A 3 0.00 20.21 -8.11
C ILE A 3 0.77 18.92 -8.37
N ALA A 4 1.34 18.34 -7.31
CA ALA A 4 1.85 16.98 -7.36
C ALA A 4 0.66 16.02 -7.58
N LEU A 5 0.83 15.09 -8.52
CA LEU A 5 -0.25 14.27 -9.09
C LEU A 5 -1.07 13.53 -8.03
N HIS A 6 -2.39 13.72 -8.14
CA HIS A 6 -3.42 12.87 -7.55
C HIS A 6 -3.23 11.41 -7.99
N ILE A 7 -3.04 10.50 -7.04
CA ILE A 7 -3.33 9.07 -7.25
C ILE A 7 -4.73 8.79 -6.72
N PHE A 8 -5.72 9.41 -7.37
CA PHE A 8 -7.00 8.90 -7.84
C PHE A 8 -7.80 10.07 -8.44
N SER A 9 -8.36 9.84 -9.62
CA SER A 9 -9.34 10.72 -10.27
C SER A 9 -10.54 10.94 -9.34
N SER A 10 -11.03 12.17 -9.22
CA SER A 10 -12.17 12.63 -8.41
C SER A 10 -13.53 11.96 -8.73
N LYS A 11 -13.55 10.84 -9.45
CA LYS A 11 -14.75 10.16 -9.96
C LYS A 11 -15.02 8.77 -9.38
N ASN A 12 -14.14 8.21 -8.55
CA ASN A 12 -14.37 6.89 -7.96
C ASN A 12 -14.91 7.00 -6.53
N SER A 13 -16.08 6.42 -6.26
CA SER A 13 -16.63 6.31 -4.91
C SER A 13 -16.10 5.06 -4.21
N TRP A 14 -15.74 5.21 -2.93
CA TRP A 14 -15.46 4.07 -2.06
C TRP A 14 -16.76 3.59 -1.41
N SER A 15 -17.02 2.28 -1.47
CA SER A 15 -18.16 1.68 -0.76
C SER A 15 -17.72 1.26 0.64
N SER A 16 -18.43 1.74 1.67
CA SER A 16 -18.18 1.43 3.07
C SER A 16 -19.29 0.58 3.68
N PRO A 17 -19.45 -0.71 3.29
CA PRO A 17 -20.45 -1.57 3.89
C PRO A 17 -20.23 -1.78 5.40
N LEU A 18 -21.30 -2.13 6.10
CA LEU A 18 -21.25 -2.51 7.52
C LEU A 18 -20.28 -3.68 7.72
N GLY A 19 -19.43 -3.58 8.75
CA GLY A 19 -18.44 -4.61 9.09
C GLY A 19 -17.00 -4.28 8.66
N GLY A 20 -16.81 -3.34 7.72
CA GLY A 20 -15.46 -2.87 7.38
C GLY A 20 -14.83 -1.97 8.45
N LEU A 21 -13.51 -1.80 8.33
CA LEU A 21 -12.70 -0.86 9.11
C LEU A 21 -12.35 0.34 8.22
N TYR A 22 -12.84 1.52 8.58
CA TYR A 22 -12.59 2.77 7.86
C TYR A 22 -12.15 3.83 8.86
N PHE A 23 -10.96 4.39 8.65
CA PHE A 23 -10.42 5.42 9.53
C PHE A 23 -9.42 6.28 8.77
N SER A 24 -9.14 7.44 9.35
CA SER A 24 -8.07 8.31 8.88
C SER A 24 -7.21 8.76 10.06
N PHE A 25 -5.92 8.98 9.81
CA PHE A 25 -5.02 9.57 10.77
C PHE A 25 -4.04 10.52 10.09
N ASN A 26 -3.45 11.44 10.85
CA ASN A 26 -2.48 12.40 10.34
C ASN A 26 -1.05 11.99 10.71
N CYS A 27 -0.13 12.22 9.79
CA CYS A 27 1.30 12.24 10.07
C CYS A 27 1.93 13.47 9.40
N THR A 28 3.22 13.67 9.65
CA THR A 28 3.99 14.74 8.98
C THR A 28 5.05 14.13 8.07
N CYS A 29 5.57 14.92 7.15
CA CYS A 29 6.71 14.56 6.32
C CYS A 29 7.49 15.82 5.99
N ARG A 30 8.82 15.77 6.10
CA ARG A 30 9.66 16.95 5.85
C ARG A 30 10.01 17.13 4.38
N GLU A 31 10.15 16.03 3.64
CA GLU A 31 10.65 16.06 2.27
C GLU A 31 9.58 15.65 1.27
N ALA A 32 9.34 16.47 0.24
CA ALA A 32 8.36 16.19 -0.81
C ALA A 32 8.60 14.83 -1.50
N LYS A 33 9.88 14.48 -1.70
CA LYS A 33 10.31 13.22 -2.34
C LYS A 33 9.88 11.98 -1.55
N ASN A 34 9.60 12.14 -0.25
CA ASN A 34 9.24 11.07 0.67
C ASN A 34 7.73 10.79 0.69
N LEU A 35 6.89 11.72 0.20
CA LEU A 35 5.43 11.61 0.22
C LEU A 35 4.89 10.32 -0.42
N PRO A 36 5.37 9.85 -1.59
CA PRO A 36 4.87 8.60 -2.17
C PRO A 36 5.11 7.37 -1.28
N PHE A 37 6.22 7.37 -0.53
CA PHE A 37 6.61 6.22 0.29
C PHE A 37 5.80 6.10 1.58
N ILE A 38 5.18 7.17 2.07
CA ILE A 38 4.27 7.11 3.22
C ILE A 38 3.13 6.12 2.94
N GLN A 39 2.59 6.15 1.72
CA GLN A 39 1.56 5.20 1.31
C GLN A 39 2.07 3.74 1.34
N TYR A 40 3.35 3.51 1.02
CA TYR A 40 3.95 2.17 1.02
C TYR A 40 4.19 1.66 2.44
N VAL A 41 4.65 2.55 3.32
CA VAL A 41 4.79 2.27 4.76
C VAL A 41 3.45 1.88 5.37
N ILE A 42 2.37 2.59 5.04
CA ILE A 42 1.01 2.24 5.51
C ILE A 42 0.55 0.91 4.92
N CYS A 43 0.82 0.63 3.65
CA CYS A 43 0.48 -0.67 3.06
C CYS A 43 1.18 -1.84 3.80
N LEU A 44 2.46 -1.67 4.16
CA LEU A 44 3.20 -2.64 4.97
C LEU A 44 2.56 -2.83 6.35
N ALA A 45 2.28 -1.72 7.04
CA ALA A 45 1.65 -1.76 8.37
C ALA A 45 0.30 -2.49 8.34
N VAL A 46 -0.53 -2.23 7.31
CA VAL A 46 -1.81 -2.91 7.12
C VAL A 46 -1.63 -4.40 6.88
N ILE A 47 -0.70 -4.79 6.01
CA ILE A 47 -0.44 -6.22 5.73
C ILE A 47 0.02 -6.96 6.98
N GLU A 48 0.92 -6.36 7.75
CA GLU A 48 1.50 -6.98 8.94
C GLU A 48 0.45 -7.10 10.05
N ALA A 49 -0.33 -6.05 10.28
CA ALA A 49 -1.44 -6.09 11.24
C ALA A 49 -2.47 -7.17 10.88
N ILE A 50 -2.92 -7.23 9.62
CA ILE A 50 -3.88 -8.26 9.17
C ILE A 50 -3.25 -9.65 9.31
N SER A 51 -2.00 -9.82 8.90
CA SER A 51 -1.32 -11.13 8.94
C SER A 51 -1.23 -11.66 10.36
N ARG A 52 -0.88 -10.81 11.33
CA ARG A 52 -0.72 -11.20 12.75
C ARG A 52 -2.04 -11.52 13.41
N GLU A 53 -3.03 -10.65 13.24
CA GLU A 53 -4.35 -10.79 13.85
C GLU A 53 -5.18 -11.90 13.21
N ALA A 54 -5.06 -12.10 11.89
CA ALA A 54 -5.67 -13.25 11.24
C ALA A 54 -4.99 -14.54 11.67
N SER A 55 -3.66 -14.57 11.81
CA SER A 55 -2.96 -15.79 12.24
C SER A 55 -3.39 -16.23 13.63
N SER A 56 -3.60 -15.32 14.59
CA SER A 56 -4.11 -15.71 15.91
C SER A 56 -5.49 -16.37 15.82
N VAL A 57 -6.40 -15.80 15.03
CA VAL A 57 -7.76 -16.34 14.85
C VAL A 57 -7.73 -17.67 14.08
N LEU A 58 -6.91 -17.78 13.03
CA LEU A 58 -6.83 -18.97 12.18
C LEU A 58 -6.22 -20.15 12.93
N LEU A 59 -5.20 -19.93 13.77
CA LEU A 59 -4.61 -20.95 14.62
C LEU A 59 -5.62 -21.50 15.64
N GLU A 60 -6.42 -20.64 16.26
CA GLU A 60 -7.51 -21.04 17.16
C GLU A 60 -8.57 -21.91 16.44
N ASN A 61 -8.72 -21.74 15.12
CA ASN A 61 -9.65 -22.50 14.29
C ASN A 61 -8.99 -23.68 13.54
N GLY A 62 -7.74 -24.03 13.86
CA GLY A 62 -7.04 -25.18 13.26
C GLY A 62 -6.59 -25.00 11.81
N ILE A 63 -6.55 -23.76 11.29
CA ILE A 63 -6.11 -23.43 9.93
C ILE A 63 -4.65 -22.95 9.99
N THR A 64 -3.73 -23.74 9.45
CA THR A 64 -2.28 -23.58 9.75
C THR A 64 -1.42 -23.07 8.60
N SER A 65 -1.92 -22.90 7.37
CA SER A 65 -1.03 -22.53 6.25
C SER A 65 -1.65 -21.66 5.16
N GLY A 66 -0.79 -20.82 4.55
CA GLY A 66 -1.05 -20.13 3.29
C GLY A 66 -1.81 -18.80 3.36
N PHE A 67 -2.29 -18.34 4.53
CA PHE A 67 -3.04 -17.07 4.60
C PHE A 67 -2.18 -15.86 4.18
N ILE A 68 -0.99 -15.74 4.76
CA ILE A 68 -0.07 -14.60 4.52
C ILE A 68 0.37 -14.55 3.05
N GLU A 69 0.61 -15.70 2.42
CA GLU A 69 1.00 -15.79 1.01
C GLU A 69 -0.06 -15.23 0.06
N ASN A 70 -1.32 -15.20 0.49
CA ASN A 70 -2.43 -14.67 -0.28
C ASN A 70 -2.66 -13.17 -0.04
N LEU A 71 -2.09 -12.57 1.01
CA LEU A 71 -2.24 -11.14 1.28
C LEU A 71 -1.18 -10.35 0.52
N LYS A 72 -1.61 -9.45 -0.36
CA LYS A 72 -0.73 -8.79 -1.31
C LYS A 72 -1.04 -7.31 -1.51
N ILE A 73 -0.01 -6.54 -1.87
CA ILE A 73 -0.08 -5.14 -2.26
C ILE A 73 -0.17 -5.05 -3.79
N LYS A 74 -1.24 -4.48 -4.30
CA LYS A 74 -1.29 -4.02 -5.68
C LYS A 74 -0.88 -2.56 -5.69
N TRP A 75 0.28 -2.30 -6.29
CA TRP A 75 0.85 -0.97 -6.38
C TRP A 75 -0.15 0.00 -7.03
N PRO A 76 -0.25 1.24 -6.52
CA PRO A 76 0.54 1.78 -5.41
C PRO A 76 -0.07 1.54 -4.02
N ASN A 77 -1.35 1.17 -3.92
CA ASN A 77 -2.12 1.47 -2.72
C ASN A 77 -3.29 0.54 -2.40
N ASP A 78 -3.47 -0.55 -3.15
CA ASP A 78 -4.59 -1.46 -2.93
C ASP A 78 -4.11 -2.71 -2.19
N ILE A 79 -4.91 -3.17 -1.22
CA ILE A 79 -4.67 -4.41 -0.49
C ILE A 79 -5.57 -5.50 -1.05
N TYR A 80 -4.98 -6.63 -1.36
CA TYR A 80 -5.64 -7.79 -1.97
C TYR A 80 -5.47 -9.02 -1.09
N TYR A 81 -6.54 -9.81 -0.98
CA TYR A 81 -6.44 -11.19 -0.53
C TYR A 81 -6.77 -12.11 -1.72
N LYS A 82 -5.83 -12.98 -2.07
CA LYS A 82 -5.83 -13.69 -3.36
C LYS A 82 -5.93 -12.67 -4.51
N ASN A 83 -7.02 -12.69 -5.26
CA ASN A 83 -7.29 -11.79 -6.38
C ASN A 83 -8.43 -10.81 -6.09
N ILE A 84 -8.90 -10.74 -4.84
CA ILE A 84 -10.01 -9.86 -4.43
C ILE A 84 -9.43 -8.65 -3.70
N LYS A 85 -9.84 -7.45 -4.13
CA LYS A 85 -9.50 -6.22 -3.43
C LYS A 85 -10.25 -6.17 -2.10
N ILE A 86 -9.50 -6.15 -1.01
CA ILE A 86 -10.04 -6.07 0.35
C ILE A 86 -9.83 -4.70 0.98
N GLY A 87 -9.01 -3.84 0.39
CA GLY A 87 -8.72 -2.55 0.98
C GLY A 87 -8.03 -1.56 0.05
N GLY A 88 -7.99 -0.31 0.47
CA GLY A 88 -7.26 0.76 -0.21
C GLY A 88 -6.75 1.80 0.78
N ILE A 89 -5.59 2.36 0.45
CA ILE A 89 -4.95 3.45 1.19
C ILE A 89 -4.97 4.70 0.31
N LEU A 90 -5.30 5.86 0.90
CA LEU A 90 -5.23 7.15 0.23
C LEU A 90 -4.50 8.16 1.13
N CYS A 91 -3.44 8.74 0.61
CA CYS A 91 -2.71 9.81 1.28
C CYS A 91 -3.02 11.14 0.60
N HIS A 92 -3.47 12.12 1.37
CA HIS A 92 -3.62 13.50 0.94
C HIS A 92 -2.66 14.38 1.74
N SER A 93 -1.82 15.16 1.05
CA SER A 93 -0.86 16.05 1.70
C SER A 93 -1.16 17.52 1.44
N SER A 94 -1.12 18.33 2.48
CA SER A 94 -1.01 19.79 2.38
C SER A 94 0.38 20.25 2.85
N TYR A 95 0.82 21.43 2.43
CA TYR A 95 2.10 22.00 2.84
C TYR A 95 1.87 23.34 3.54
N SER A 96 2.37 23.45 4.77
CA SER A 96 2.31 24.67 5.59
C SER A 96 3.49 24.67 6.55
N ASP A 97 4.00 25.85 6.88
CA ASP A 97 5.04 26.04 7.91
C ASP A 97 6.28 25.16 7.75
N GLY A 98 6.70 24.92 6.50
CA GLY A 98 7.91 24.15 6.22
C GLY A 98 7.74 22.64 6.30
N VAL A 99 6.54 22.12 6.57
CA VAL A 99 6.27 20.69 6.69
C VAL A 99 5.07 20.27 5.84
N TYR A 100 5.08 19.02 5.39
CA TYR A 100 3.91 18.40 4.78
C TYR A 100 3.06 17.74 5.88
N HIS A 101 1.79 18.11 5.95
CA HIS A 101 0.80 17.42 6.76
C HIS A 101 0.10 16.40 5.87
N VAL A 102 0.11 15.13 6.26
CA VAL A 102 -0.41 14.04 5.44
C VAL A 102 -1.57 13.40 6.18
N THR A 103 -2.76 13.52 5.61
CA THR A 103 -3.96 12.80 6.03
C THR A 103 -4.03 11.48 5.29
N ASN A 104 -4.00 10.40 6.05
CA ASN A 104 -3.95 9.03 5.56
C ASN A 104 -5.31 8.38 5.81
N GLY A 105 -6.08 8.12 4.75
CA GLY A 105 -7.33 7.38 4.79
C GLY A 105 -7.10 5.91 4.46
N ILE A 106 -7.66 5.03 5.28
CA ILE A 106 -7.58 3.58 5.12
C ILE A 106 -9.01 3.03 5.15
N GLY A 107 -9.36 2.27 4.12
CA GLY A 107 -10.62 1.54 4.05
C GLY A 107 -10.37 0.06 3.80
N LEU A 108 -10.82 -0.79 4.73
CA LEU A 108 -10.65 -2.25 4.68
C LEU A 108 -12.01 -2.93 4.80
N ASN A 109 -12.37 -3.70 3.78
CA ASN A 109 -13.55 -4.55 3.73
C ASN A 109 -13.19 -5.94 4.27
N LEU A 110 -13.05 -6.02 5.60
CA LEU A 110 -12.76 -7.26 6.32
C LEU A 110 -14.06 -7.83 6.91
N ASN A 111 -14.02 -9.11 7.27
CA ASN A 111 -15.11 -9.74 8.00
C ASN A 111 -15.01 -9.41 9.50
N ASN A 112 -16.10 -9.63 10.25
CA ASN A 112 -16.15 -9.36 11.69
C ASN A 112 -15.34 -10.36 12.55
N MET A 113 -14.48 -11.19 11.96
CA MET A 113 -13.68 -12.17 12.70
C MET A 113 -12.49 -11.54 13.42
N ILE A 114 -12.01 -10.40 12.92
CA ILE A 114 -10.92 -9.65 13.54
C ILE A 114 -11.53 -8.46 14.28
N GLY A 115 -11.21 -8.29 15.57
CA GLY A 115 -11.62 -7.13 16.35
C GLY A 115 -11.07 -5.85 15.72
N LYS A 116 -11.96 -4.96 15.29
CA LYS A 116 -11.60 -3.76 14.51
C LYS A 116 -10.71 -2.82 15.31
N GLU A 117 -10.97 -2.69 16.60
CA GLU A 117 -10.23 -1.85 17.54
C GLU A 117 -8.80 -2.38 17.73
N LYS A 118 -8.68 -3.71 17.86
CA LYS A 118 -7.38 -4.39 17.97
C LYS A 118 -6.59 -4.26 16.67
N LEU A 119 -7.24 -4.47 15.53
CA LEU A 119 -6.61 -4.30 14.21
C LEU A 119 -6.16 -2.86 13.98
N LEU A 120 -7.00 -1.87 14.29
CA LEU A 120 -6.66 -0.46 14.21
C LEU A 120 -5.41 -0.15 15.05
N ALA A 121 -5.39 -0.59 16.31
CA ALA A 121 -4.25 -0.40 17.20
C ALA A 121 -2.96 -1.00 16.61
N LYS A 122 -3.05 -2.24 16.08
CA LYS A 122 -1.91 -2.89 15.42
C LYS A 122 -1.46 -2.19 14.14
N ILE A 123 -2.37 -1.65 13.34
CA ILE A 123 -2.00 -0.88 12.15
C ILE A 123 -1.20 0.36 12.56
N LEU A 124 -1.63 1.07 13.61
CA LEU A 124 -0.92 2.27 14.09
C LEU A 124 0.44 1.92 14.69
N GLU A 125 0.52 0.84 15.49
CA GLU A 125 1.79 0.32 16.05
C GLU A 125 2.80 -0.02 14.93
N TYR A 126 2.41 -0.83 13.94
CA TYR A 126 3.29 -1.16 12.82
C TYR A 126 3.60 0.04 11.92
N PHE A 127 2.68 1.00 11.82
CA PHE A 127 2.94 2.23 11.09
C PHE A 127 4.06 3.03 11.79
N GLU A 128 4.02 3.17 13.11
CA GLU A 128 5.07 3.87 13.87
C GLU A 128 6.43 3.18 13.70
N ASP A 129 6.49 1.86 13.88
CA ASP A 129 7.72 1.07 13.70
C ASP A 129 8.32 1.23 12.28
N TYR A 130 7.50 1.08 11.25
CA TYR A 130 7.98 1.20 9.87
C TYR A 130 8.26 2.64 9.46
N TYR A 131 7.51 3.60 10.00
CA TYR A 131 7.77 5.02 9.75
C TYR A 131 9.11 5.42 10.36
N GLU A 132 9.47 4.94 11.56
CA GLU A 132 10.79 5.18 12.15
C GLU A 132 11.92 4.61 11.29
N ILE A 133 11.79 3.37 10.80
CA ILE A 133 12.77 2.78 9.88
C ILE A 133 12.87 3.61 8.58
N PHE A 134 11.73 4.04 8.04
CA PHE A 134 11.67 4.86 6.85
C PHE A 134 12.33 6.23 7.04
N ASP A 135 12.04 6.93 8.14
CA ASP A 135 12.56 8.26 8.43
C ASP A 135 14.08 8.22 8.67
N THR A 136 14.57 7.16 9.33
CA THR A 136 15.99 7.03 9.69
C THR A 136 16.86 6.42 8.58
N LYS A 137 16.34 5.45 7.82
CA LYS A 137 17.13 4.66 6.84
C LYS A 137 16.64 4.80 5.41
N GLY A 138 15.56 5.54 5.18
CA GLY A 138 14.90 5.66 3.88
C GLY A 138 14.12 4.40 3.50
N PHE A 139 13.30 4.52 2.44
CA PHE A 139 12.44 3.41 2.00
C PHE A 139 13.22 2.18 1.53
N LYS A 140 14.49 2.33 1.13
CA LYS A 140 15.31 1.20 0.67
C LYS A 140 15.44 0.10 1.73
N ALA A 141 15.39 0.45 3.02
CA ALA A 141 15.40 -0.50 4.11
C ALA A 141 14.14 -1.38 4.19
N LEU A 142 12.99 -0.87 3.73
CA LEU A 142 11.70 -1.55 3.72
C LEU A 142 11.35 -2.17 2.36
N GLU A 143 12.03 -1.75 1.28
CA GLU A 143 11.76 -2.19 -0.09
C GLU A 143 11.74 -3.73 -0.24
N PRO A 144 12.68 -4.52 0.32
CA PRO A 144 12.62 -5.97 0.20
C PRO A 144 11.35 -6.58 0.82
N LEU A 145 10.90 -6.04 1.96
CA LEU A 145 9.66 -6.45 2.62
C LEU A 145 8.45 -6.03 1.77
N TYR A 146 8.43 -4.81 1.24
CA TYR A 146 7.35 -4.35 0.37
C TYR A 146 7.21 -5.24 -0.89
N LEU A 147 8.33 -5.58 -1.52
CA LEU A 147 8.35 -6.41 -2.73
C LEU A 147 8.07 -7.90 -2.44
N SER A 148 8.23 -8.41 -1.21
CA SER A 148 7.80 -9.77 -0.89
C SER A 148 6.26 -9.90 -0.88
N HIS A 149 5.56 -8.80 -0.57
CA HIS A 149 4.11 -8.72 -0.51
C HIS A 149 3.44 -8.18 -1.77
N TRP A 150 4.14 -7.67 -2.78
CA TRP A 150 3.46 -7.08 -3.95
C TRP A 150 2.87 -8.12 -4.93
N LEU A 151 1.87 -7.72 -5.74
CA LEU A 151 1.23 -8.57 -6.77
C LEU A 151 1.98 -8.62 -8.11
N HIS A 152 3.01 -7.80 -8.28
CA HIS A 152 3.50 -7.43 -9.62
C HIS A 152 4.72 -8.23 -10.10
N SER A 153 5.20 -9.19 -9.30
CA SER A 153 6.34 -10.03 -9.67
C SER A 153 6.19 -10.62 -11.07
N ARG A 154 7.08 -10.21 -11.98
CA ARG A 154 7.16 -10.69 -13.38
C ARG A 154 5.93 -10.42 -14.24
N GLN A 155 5.01 -9.56 -13.80
CA GLN A 155 3.81 -9.25 -14.54
C GLN A 155 4.16 -8.59 -15.89
N LYS A 156 3.55 -9.08 -16.96
CA LYS A 156 3.64 -8.47 -18.29
C LYS A 156 2.58 -7.38 -18.41
N VAL A 157 2.98 -6.20 -18.87
CA VAL A 157 2.11 -5.04 -19.08
C VAL A 157 2.28 -4.53 -20.50
N ASN A 158 1.20 -4.04 -21.09
CA ASN A 158 1.24 -3.40 -22.40
C ASN A 158 1.32 -1.88 -22.18
N PHE A 159 2.47 -1.30 -22.50
CA PHE A 159 2.63 0.14 -22.51
C PHE A 159 2.14 0.69 -23.85
N ARG A 160 1.28 1.72 -23.80
CA ARG A 160 0.87 2.51 -24.96
C ARG A 160 1.23 3.96 -24.68
N GLU A 161 2.01 4.54 -25.58
CA GLU A 161 2.25 5.98 -25.57
C GLU A 161 0.97 6.71 -26.01
N PHE A 162 0.71 7.89 -25.44
CA PHE A 162 -0.57 8.60 -25.60
C PHE A 162 -0.98 8.86 -27.06
N ASP A 163 -0.01 8.90 -27.99
CA ASP A 163 -0.22 9.24 -29.39
C ASP A 163 0.22 8.13 -30.38
N SER A 164 0.45 6.90 -29.89
CA SER A 164 0.90 5.78 -30.73
C SER A 164 -0.09 4.61 -30.72
N GLN A 165 -0.43 4.09 -31.90
CA GLN A 165 -1.17 2.83 -32.02
C GLN A 165 -0.32 1.60 -31.65
N LYS A 166 1.01 1.74 -31.50
CA LYS A 166 1.91 0.64 -31.14
C LYS A 166 1.92 0.42 -29.64
N SER A 167 1.56 -0.79 -29.20
CA SER A 167 1.79 -1.23 -27.81
C SER A 167 3.08 -2.02 -27.68
N ILE A 168 3.85 -1.72 -26.64
CA ILE A 168 5.07 -2.45 -26.30
C ILE A 168 4.79 -3.32 -25.08
N ALA A 169 5.04 -4.63 -25.20
CA ALA A 169 5.00 -5.54 -24.06
C ALA A 169 6.25 -5.33 -23.18
N LEU A 170 6.04 -4.92 -21.95
CA LEU A 170 7.07 -4.76 -20.92
C LEU A 170 6.81 -5.73 -19.77
N GLN A 171 7.84 -5.98 -18.98
CA GLN A 171 7.76 -6.73 -17.75
C GLN A 171 8.07 -5.80 -16.58
N ILE A 172 7.27 -5.87 -15.52
CA ILE A 172 7.55 -5.16 -14.27
C ILE A 172 8.82 -5.74 -13.64
N GLN A 173 9.77 -4.87 -13.32
CA GLN A 173 11.09 -5.21 -12.79
C GLN A 173 11.29 -4.80 -11.33
N GLY A 174 10.53 -3.83 -10.84
CA GLY A 174 10.74 -3.30 -9.49
C GLY A 174 10.14 -1.92 -9.30
N LEU A 175 10.72 -1.20 -8.35
CA LEU A 175 10.47 0.22 -8.10
C LEU A 175 11.73 1.03 -8.42
N SER A 176 11.51 2.24 -8.90
CA SER A 176 12.57 3.25 -9.05
C SER A 176 12.93 3.84 -7.69
N SER A 177 14.04 4.59 -7.62
CA SER A 177 14.44 5.32 -6.42
C SER A 177 13.42 6.35 -5.93
N THR A 178 12.47 6.75 -6.78
CA THR A 178 11.36 7.67 -6.45
C THR A 178 10.02 6.95 -6.22
N GLY A 179 10.02 5.61 -6.20
CA GLY A 179 8.82 4.80 -5.94
C GLY A 179 7.93 4.52 -7.16
N CYS A 180 8.27 5.02 -8.36
CA CYS A 180 7.52 4.68 -9.57
C CYS A 180 7.78 3.22 -10.01
N LEU A 181 6.79 2.56 -10.63
CA LEU A 181 6.98 1.25 -11.24
C LEU A 181 8.07 1.29 -12.32
N LEU A 182 9.03 0.37 -12.22
CA LEU A 182 9.99 0.10 -13.28
C LEU A 182 9.48 -1.04 -14.16
N ALA A 183 9.42 -0.79 -15.46
CA ALA A 183 9.09 -1.80 -16.46
C ALA A 183 10.08 -1.75 -17.62
N GLY A 184 10.54 -2.93 -18.07
CA GLY A 184 11.54 -3.06 -19.12
C GLY A 184 11.24 -4.21 -20.07
N ARG A 185 11.93 -4.24 -21.22
CA ARG A 185 11.87 -5.41 -22.12
C ARG A 185 12.54 -6.61 -21.43
N LYS A 186 11.98 -7.80 -21.60
CA LYS A 186 12.56 -9.04 -21.08
C LYS A 186 13.96 -9.21 -21.70
N GLN A 187 15.02 -9.25 -20.88
CA GLN A 187 16.34 -9.64 -21.37
C GLN A 187 16.24 -11.12 -21.81
N ARG A 188 16.74 -11.41 -23.01
CA ARG A 188 16.72 -12.75 -23.62
C ARG A 188 17.59 -13.72 -22.83
#